data_AF-A0A350FXR9-F1
#
_entry.id   AF-A0A350FXR9-F1
#
_cell.length_a   1.000
_cell.length_b   1.000
_cell.length_c   1.000
_cell.angle_alpha   90.00
_cell.angle_beta   90.00
_cell.angle_gamma   90.00
#
_symmetry.space_group_name_H-M   'P 1'
#
loop_
_entity.id
_entity.type
_entity.pdbx_description
1 polymer ?
#
loop_
_entity_poly.entity_id
_entity_poly.type
_entity_poly.pdbx_seq_one_letter_code
_entity_poly.pdbx_strand_id
1 'polypeptide(L)'
;LIADDRHFGEYFNEHFRPFYDQWGWHVVNGWISFDDGPRALSLADNLALNAEGWVDYQSHGTVHNINMSDDSTDEFIKGEFEGSIHDLQANFNKTPVAIIWPGGNFGVRPVQFAREYGYRLGFTINPRGPVMYNWIPLADQPDPARPAYLPEGYVNDPRMVIPRYWPYQVQANLDTVRNIGKEAAAYAEQNKATELEYYDIVCAPVLGQLP
;
A
#
# COMPACT_ATOMS: atom_id res chain seq x y z
N LEU A 1 3.54 7.49 5.91
CA LEU A 1 3.11 8.24 4.70
C LEU A 1 3.78 7.61 3.49
N ILE A 2 3.23 7.71 2.28
CA ILE A 2 3.89 7.24 1.05
C ILE A 2 4.11 8.46 0.15
N ALA A 3 5.32 8.59 -0.40
CA ALA A 3 5.67 9.58 -1.41
C ALA A 3 6.19 8.84 -2.64
N ASP A 4 5.55 9.04 -3.79
CA ASP A 4 5.97 8.40 -5.03
C ASP A 4 7.14 9.16 -5.66
N ASP A 5 7.79 8.52 -6.62
CA ASP A 5 8.83 9.10 -7.46
C ASP A 5 10.06 9.63 -6.72
N ARG A 6 10.98 10.17 -7.52
CA ARG A 6 12.22 10.79 -7.04
C ARG A 6 11.95 12.26 -6.76
N HIS A 7 12.32 12.70 -5.57
CA HIS A 7 12.27 14.09 -5.17
C HIS A 7 13.60 14.53 -4.54
N PHE A 8 13.89 15.83 -4.57
CA PHE A 8 15.02 16.41 -3.85
C PHE A 8 14.75 16.47 -2.35
N GLY A 9 15.80 16.66 -1.55
CA GLY A 9 15.68 16.68 -0.09
C GLY A 9 14.73 17.75 0.44
N GLU A 10 14.69 18.90 -0.23
CA GLU A 10 13.80 20.02 0.09
C GLU A 10 12.32 19.61 0.11
N TYR A 11 11.88 18.84 -0.89
CA TYR A 11 10.49 18.35 -0.97
C TYR A 11 10.08 17.56 0.29
N PHE A 12 10.96 16.67 0.77
CA PHE A 12 10.69 15.90 1.99
C PHE A 12 10.68 16.80 3.22
N ASN A 13 11.66 17.70 3.33
CA ASN A 13 11.78 18.60 4.46
C ASN A 13 10.60 19.59 4.56
N GLU A 14 10.11 20.10 3.45
CA GLU A 14 8.99 21.04 3.45
C GLU A 14 7.65 20.35 3.72
N HIS A 15 7.41 19.20 3.09
CA HIS A 15 6.09 18.59 3.08
C HIS A 15 5.90 17.49 4.12
N PHE A 16 6.98 16.89 4.65
CA PHE A 16 6.86 15.72 5.52
C PHE A 16 7.58 15.85 6.86
N ARG A 17 8.70 16.57 6.92
CA ARG A 17 9.45 16.75 8.18
C ARG A 17 8.62 17.31 9.32
N PRO A 18 7.71 18.29 9.13
CA PRO A 18 6.84 18.76 10.21
C PRO A 18 5.99 17.64 10.83
N PHE A 19 5.56 16.67 10.01
CA PHE A 19 4.76 15.54 10.49
C PHE A 19 5.61 14.53 11.27
N TYR A 20 6.87 14.34 10.87
CA TYR A 20 7.82 13.53 11.62
C TYR A 20 8.18 14.18 12.97
N ASP A 21 8.52 15.46 12.98
CA ASP A 21 8.92 16.17 14.20
C ASP A 21 7.76 16.26 15.20
N GLN A 22 6.52 16.42 14.72
CA GLN A 22 5.35 16.55 15.58
C GLN A 22 4.77 15.20 16.05
N TRP A 23 4.76 14.16 15.19
CA TRP A 23 4.05 12.91 15.47
C TRP A 23 4.88 11.64 15.27
N GLY A 24 6.15 11.75 14.87
CA GLY A 24 7.01 10.61 14.55
C GLY A 24 6.59 9.86 13.28
N TRP A 25 5.81 10.50 12.40
CA TRP A 25 5.29 9.85 11.20
C TRP A 25 6.39 9.70 10.15
N HIS A 26 6.78 8.46 9.89
CA HIS A 26 7.78 8.14 8.88
C HIS A 26 7.18 8.21 7.47
N VAL A 27 8.05 8.49 6.50
CA VAL A 27 7.73 8.48 5.07
C VAL A 27 8.34 7.23 4.44
N VAL A 28 7.57 6.57 3.57
CA VAL A 28 8.06 5.53 2.68
C VAL A 28 8.08 6.11 1.27
N ASN A 29 9.25 6.26 0.68
CA ASN A 29 9.40 6.69 -0.70
C ASN A 29 9.35 5.49 -1.66
N GLY A 30 8.58 5.62 -2.74
CA GLY A 30 8.67 4.75 -3.90
C GLY A 30 9.81 5.20 -4.81
N TRP A 31 10.98 4.59 -4.68
CA TRP A 31 12.17 4.98 -5.41
C TRP A 31 12.23 4.40 -6.83
N ILE A 32 12.38 5.26 -7.83
CA ILE A 32 12.59 4.87 -9.23
C ILE A 32 14.08 4.59 -9.44
N SER A 33 14.41 3.34 -9.77
CA SER A 33 15.81 2.88 -9.81
C SER A 33 16.50 3.10 -11.16
N PHE A 34 15.80 3.61 -12.18
CA PHE A 34 16.38 3.88 -13.49
C PHE A 34 17.58 4.84 -13.41
N ASP A 35 18.69 4.43 -14.02
CA ASP A 35 19.92 5.22 -14.04
C ASP A 35 19.86 6.32 -15.11
N ASP A 36 19.40 7.49 -14.69
CA ASP A 36 19.28 8.69 -15.51
C ASP A 36 19.77 9.96 -14.79
N GLY A 37 19.72 11.09 -15.49
CA GLY A 37 20.08 12.39 -14.94
C GLY A 37 19.30 12.76 -13.68
N PRO A 38 17.96 12.69 -13.67
CA PRO A 38 17.16 12.93 -12.47
C PRO A 38 17.55 12.09 -11.25
N ARG A 39 17.86 10.79 -11.43
CA ARG A 39 18.39 9.95 -10.34
C ARG A 39 19.72 10.49 -9.83
N ALA A 40 20.66 10.77 -10.72
CA ALA A 40 21.98 11.28 -10.36
C ALA A 40 21.92 12.60 -9.59
N LEU A 41 20.94 13.46 -9.90
CA LEU A 41 20.75 14.75 -9.22
C LEU A 41 20.13 14.62 -7.83
N SER A 42 19.22 13.66 -7.63
CA SER A 42 18.45 13.53 -6.37
C SER A 42 19.04 12.52 -5.39
N LEU A 43 19.91 11.61 -5.84
CA LEU A 43 20.40 10.50 -5.02
C LEU A 43 21.10 10.95 -3.73
N ALA A 44 21.99 11.94 -3.79
CA ALA A 44 22.76 12.38 -2.63
C ALA A 44 21.87 12.87 -1.47
N ASP A 45 20.83 13.65 -1.79
CA ASP A 45 19.85 14.13 -0.81
C ASP A 45 19.08 12.96 -0.19
N ASN A 46 18.68 11.98 -1.01
CA ASN A 46 17.91 10.83 -0.53
C ASN A 46 18.74 9.89 0.33
N LEU A 47 20.04 9.75 0.06
CA LEU A 47 20.97 9.03 0.95
C LEU A 47 21.09 9.72 2.31
N ALA A 48 21.14 11.07 2.33
CA ALA A 48 21.17 11.82 3.58
C ALA A 48 19.86 11.64 4.38
N LEU A 49 18.71 11.74 3.72
CA LEU A 49 17.40 11.50 4.35
C LEU A 49 17.25 10.08 4.91
N ASN A 50 17.72 9.07 4.17
CA ASN A 50 17.74 7.68 4.64
C ASN A 50 18.62 7.53 5.90
N ALA A 51 19.77 8.21 5.95
CA ALA A 51 20.67 8.18 7.10
C ALA A 51 20.08 8.86 8.35
N GLU A 52 19.19 9.84 8.18
CA GLU A 52 18.41 10.42 9.28
C GLU A 52 17.33 9.47 9.82
N GLY A 53 16.91 8.47 9.03
CA GLY A 53 16.07 7.35 9.46
C GLY A 53 14.56 7.62 9.48
N TRP A 54 14.09 8.79 9.07
CA TRP A 54 12.67 9.12 9.03
C TRP A 54 12.03 8.98 7.64
N VAL A 55 12.86 8.87 6.59
CA VAL A 55 12.46 8.47 5.24
C VAL A 55 13.04 7.09 4.94
N ASP A 56 12.17 6.14 4.63
CA ASP A 56 12.51 4.79 4.18
C ASP A 56 12.28 4.64 2.68
N TYR A 57 13.07 3.82 2.00
CA TYR A 57 12.99 3.63 0.55
C TYR A 57 12.53 2.22 0.19
N GLN A 58 11.51 2.14 -0.68
CA GLN A 58 10.95 0.91 -1.25
C GLN A 58 10.95 1.01 -2.79
N SER A 59 10.65 -0.08 -3.47
CA SER A 59 10.70 -0.10 -4.94
C SER A 59 9.54 0.69 -5.55
N HIS A 60 9.83 1.48 -6.58
CA HIS A 60 8.87 1.97 -7.56
C HIS A 60 9.24 1.50 -8.97
N GLY A 61 9.77 0.28 -9.06
CA GLY A 61 10.29 -0.29 -10.30
C GLY A 61 11.65 0.30 -10.70
N THR A 62 12.12 -0.15 -11.87
CA THR A 62 13.34 0.38 -12.48
C THR A 62 12.96 1.52 -13.39
N VAL A 63 12.36 1.26 -14.55
CA VAL A 63 12.04 2.27 -15.56
C VAL A 63 10.84 3.14 -15.16
N HIS A 64 9.88 2.58 -14.43
CA HIS A 64 8.60 3.17 -13.93
C HIS A 64 7.63 3.75 -14.99
N ASN A 65 8.12 4.38 -16.06
CA ASN A 65 7.31 5.04 -17.10
C ASN A 65 6.50 4.05 -17.95
N ILE A 66 6.78 2.75 -17.82
CA ILE A 66 6.08 1.66 -18.48
C ILE A 66 5.53 0.77 -17.37
N ASN A 67 4.21 0.73 -17.22
CA ASN A 67 3.57 -0.10 -16.20
C ASN A 67 3.74 -1.57 -16.54
N MET A 68 4.18 -2.36 -15.56
CA MET A 68 4.13 -3.82 -15.66
C MET A 68 2.67 -4.29 -15.75
N SER A 69 2.41 -5.23 -16.66
CA SER A 69 1.08 -5.82 -16.88
C SER A 69 1.20 -7.29 -17.27
N ASP A 70 0.07 -7.98 -17.37
CA ASP A 70 0.03 -9.37 -17.83
C ASP A 70 0.41 -9.55 -19.30
N ASP A 71 0.48 -8.46 -20.08
CA ASP A 71 0.96 -8.45 -21.46
C ASP A 71 2.46 -8.15 -21.58
N SER A 72 3.11 -7.76 -20.48
CA SER A 72 4.55 -7.50 -20.46
C SER A 72 5.37 -8.76 -20.70
N THR A 73 6.56 -8.65 -21.28
CA THR A 73 7.47 -9.80 -21.39
C THR A 73 8.04 -10.19 -20.03
N ASP A 74 8.41 -11.46 -19.85
CA ASP A 74 9.06 -11.91 -18.61
C ASP A 74 10.36 -11.14 -18.36
N GLU A 75 11.14 -10.89 -19.43
CA GLU A 75 12.39 -10.15 -19.35
C GLU A 75 12.19 -8.73 -18.83
N PHE A 76 11.11 -8.06 -19.25
CA PHE A 76 10.80 -6.72 -18.76
C PHE A 76 10.41 -6.75 -17.28
N ILE A 77 9.49 -7.65 -16.89
CA ILE A 77 9.04 -7.74 -15.48
C ILE A 77 10.21 -8.08 -14.56
N LYS A 78 11.05 -9.06 -14.92
CA LYS A 78 12.26 -9.42 -14.16
C LYS A 78 13.21 -8.24 -14.05
N GLY A 79 13.48 -7.56 -15.17
CA GLY A 79 14.35 -6.38 -15.21
C GLY A 79 13.89 -5.26 -14.27
N GLU A 80 12.57 -5.01 -14.19
CA GLU A 80 12.01 -4.02 -13.27
C GLU A 80 12.33 -4.34 -11.80
N PHE A 81 12.19 -5.61 -11.39
CA PHE A 81 12.47 -6.03 -10.01
C PHE A 81 13.95 -6.16 -9.71
N GLU A 82 14.74 -6.79 -10.59
CA GLU A 82 16.18 -6.99 -10.42
C GLU A 82 16.93 -5.67 -10.37
N GLY A 83 16.63 -4.76 -11.31
CA GLY A 83 17.25 -3.43 -11.34
C GLY A 83 16.94 -2.64 -10.07
N SER A 84 15.70 -2.71 -9.59
CA SER A 84 15.29 -1.99 -8.38
C SER A 84 15.92 -2.55 -7.11
N ILE A 85 15.98 -3.88 -6.98
CA ILE A 85 16.67 -4.53 -5.86
C ILE A 85 18.16 -4.16 -5.86
N HIS A 86 18.82 -4.25 -7.02
CA HIS A 86 20.24 -3.95 -7.13
C HIS A 86 20.54 -2.49 -6.76
N ASP A 87 19.77 -1.54 -7.27
CA ASP A 87 19.95 -0.11 -6.96
C ASP A 87 19.75 0.19 -5.47
N LEU A 88 18.68 -0.35 -4.88
CA LEU A 88 18.37 -0.15 -3.47
C LEU A 88 19.42 -0.80 -2.55
N GLN A 89 19.94 -1.97 -2.91
CA GLN A 89 21.02 -2.62 -2.18
C GLN A 89 22.32 -1.81 -2.27
N ALA A 90 22.67 -1.32 -3.47
CA ALA A 90 23.90 -0.59 -3.69
C ALA A 90 23.93 0.77 -2.98
N ASN A 91 22.79 1.48 -2.95
CA ASN A 91 22.75 2.86 -2.47
C ASN A 91 22.19 2.97 -1.05
N PHE A 92 21.12 2.25 -0.73
CA PHE A 92 20.42 2.36 0.55
C PHE A 92 20.73 1.19 1.51
N ASN A 93 21.58 0.25 1.09
CA ASN A 93 21.93 -0.96 1.83
C ASN A 93 20.69 -1.75 2.28
N LYS A 94 19.70 -1.84 1.39
CA LYS A 94 18.40 -2.44 1.70
C LYS A 94 17.88 -3.28 0.54
N THR A 95 17.26 -4.41 0.88
CA THR A 95 16.41 -5.15 -0.06
C THR A 95 14.96 -4.70 0.14
N PRO A 96 14.27 -4.19 -0.90
CA PRO A 96 12.88 -3.77 -0.77
C PRO A 96 11.99 -4.94 -0.39
N VAL A 97 10.99 -4.67 0.45
CA VAL A 97 9.93 -5.62 0.80
C VAL A 97 8.57 -5.16 0.30
N ALA A 98 8.47 -3.93 -0.19
CA ALA A 98 7.27 -3.39 -0.79
C ALA A 98 7.56 -2.85 -2.19
N ILE A 99 6.57 -2.99 -3.07
CA ILE A 99 6.50 -2.26 -4.32
C ILE A 99 5.38 -1.24 -4.23
N ILE A 100 5.68 0.00 -4.53
CA ILE A 100 4.67 0.99 -4.88
C ILE A 100 4.48 0.81 -6.37
N TRP A 101 3.32 0.37 -6.83
CA TRP A 101 3.16 0.01 -8.24
C TRP A 101 3.27 1.26 -9.13
N PRO A 102 4.13 1.26 -10.18
CA PRO A 102 4.16 2.35 -11.15
C PRO A 102 2.79 2.57 -11.80
N GLY A 103 2.36 3.83 -11.84
CA GLY A 103 1.01 4.22 -12.27
C GLY A 103 -0.13 3.62 -11.44
N GLY A 104 0.18 2.94 -10.32
CA GLY A 104 -0.74 2.17 -9.51
C GLY A 104 -1.33 0.93 -10.18
N ASN A 105 -0.78 0.50 -11.31
CA ASN A 105 -1.27 -0.64 -12.07
C ASN A 105 -0.69 -1.96 -11.55
N PHE A 106 -1.37 -3.07 -11.78
CA PHE A 106 -0.96 -4.39 -11.33
C PHE A 106 -1.48 -5.45 -12.32
N GLY A 107 -0.97 -6.68 -12.19
CA GLY A 107 -1.42 -7.83 -12.94
C GLY A 107 -1.05 -9.12 -12.21
N VAL A 108 -1.59 -10.25 -12.65
CA VAL A 108 -1.29 -11.56 -12.06
C VAL A 108 0.20 -11.89 -12.20
N ARG A 109 0.77 -11.74 -13.40
CA ARG A 109 2.16 -12.05 -13.70
C ARG A 109 3.12 -11.12 -12.95
N PRO A 110 2.99 -9.78 -13.00
CA PRO A 110 3.84 -8.90 -12.18
C PRO A 110 3.80 -9.22 -10.68
N VAL A 111 2.63 -9.58 -10.14
CA VAL A 111 2.48 -9.96 -8.73
C VAL A 111 3.19 -11.28 -8.42
N GLN A 112 3.09 -12.28 -9.29
CA GLN A 112 3.81 -13.54 -9.13
C GLN A 112 5.33 -13.33 -9.14
N PHE A 113 5.85 -12.57 -10.10
CA PHE A 113 7.27 -12.20 -10.11
C PHE A 113 7.67 -11.43 -8.85
N ALA A 114 6.89 -10.44 -8.42
CA ALA A 114 7.17 -9.71 -7.19
C ALA A 114 7.34 -10.67 -5.99
N ARG A 115 6.49 -11.69 -5.88
CA ARG A 115 6.62 -12.74 -4.85
C ARG A 115 7.91 -13.55 -4.98
N GLU A 116 8.28 -13.96 -6.19
CA GLU A 116 9.54 -14.68 -6.45
C GLU A 116 10.77 -13.86 -6.04
N TYR A 117 10.74 -12.55 -6.27
CA TYR A 117 11.80 -11.62 -5.83
C TYR A 117 11.71 -11.22 -4.35
N GLY A 118 10.78 -11.79 -3.58
CA GLY A 118 10.68 -11.61 -2.14
C GLY A 118 9.87 -10.41 -1.67
N TYR A 119 9.17 -9.70 -2.57
CA TYR A 119 8.26 -8.63 -2.20
C TYR A 119 7.08 -9.16 -1.38
N ARG A 120 6.75 -8.43 -0.33
CA ARG A 120 5.74 -8.79 0.66
C ARG A 120 4.46 -7.98 0.51
N LEU A 121 4.61 -6.72 0.11
CA LEU A 121 3.54 -5.73 0.02
C LEU A 121 3.55 -5.06 -1.36
N GLY A 122 2.37 -4.68 -1.86
CA GLY A 122 2.19 -3.93 -3.10
C GLY A 122 1.13 -2.86 -2.91
N PHE A 123 1.45 -1.60 -3.19
CA PHE A 123 0.53 -0.45 -3.02
C PHE A 123 0.04 0.06 -4.37
N THR A 124 -1.28 0.11 -4.55
CA THR A 124 -1.94 0.53 -5.80
C THR A 124 -2.41 1.98 -5.72
N ILE A 125 -3.03 2.52 -6.77
CA ILE A 125 -3.69 3.83 -6.72
C ILE A 125 -5.14 3.78 -6.22
N ASN A 126 -5.70 2.59 -5.97
CA ASN A 126 -7.10 2.46 -5.62
C ASN A 126 -7.35 3.11 -4.25
N PRO A 127 -8.16 4.18 -4.18
CA PRO A 127 -8.45 4.88 -2.93
C PRO A 127 -9.70 4.29 -2.29
N ARG A 128 -9.57 3.08 -1.75
CA ARG A 128 -10.69 2.36 -1.14
C ARG A 128 -10.36 1.71 0.19
N GLY A 129 -11.41 1.63 1.00
CA GLY A 129 -11.47 0.83 2.23
C GLY A 129 -10.58 1.33 3.36
N PRO A 130 -11.01 1.20 4.62
CA PRO A 130 -10.06 0.97 5.69
C PRO A 130 -9.41 -0.40 5.48
N VAL A 131 -8.08 -0.48 5.57
CA VAL A 131 -7.37 -1.76 5.68
C VAL A 131 -7.71 -2.33 7.05
N MET A 132 -8.52 -3.40 7.09
CA MET A 132 -8.76 -4.09 8.36
C MET A 132 -7.58 -5.01 8.64
N TYR A 133 -7.17 -5.08 9.91
CA TYR A 133 -5.98 -5.83 10.34
C TYR A 133 -6.02 -7.32 9.95
N ASN A 134 -7.22 -7.88 9.73
CA ASN A 134 -7.47 -9.28 9.43
C ASN A 134 -7.98 -9.54 8.00
N TRP A 135 -8.38 -8.51 7.24
CA TRP A 135 -8.93 -8.70 5.91
C TRP A 135 -8.81 -7.44 5.05
N ILE A 136 -8.28 -7.61 3.84
CA ILE A 136 -8.31 -6.60 2.79
C ILE A 136 -9.26 -7.13 1.71
N PRO A 137 -10.51 -6.65 1.64
CA PRO A 137 -11.45 -7.12 0.63
C PRO A 137 -10.94 -6.76 -0.76
N LEU A 138 -11.15 -7.63 -1.75
CA LEU A 138 -10.83 -7.37 -3.15
C LEU A 138 -12.13 -7.24 -3.96
N ALA A 139 -12.14 -6.34 -4.95
CA ALA A 139 -13.28 -6.20 -5.84
C ALA A 139 -13.07 -7.06 -7.10
N ASP A 140 -14.01 -7.96 -7.39
CA ASP A 140 -13.97 -8.79 -8.60
C ASP A 140 -14.45 -8.05 -9.85
N GLN A 141 -15.20 -6.95 -9.67
CA GLN A 141 -15.90 -6.25 -10.75
C GLN A 141 -15.59 -4.75 -10.73
N PRO A 142 -15.56 -4.10 -11.91
CA PRO A 142 -15.54 -2.65 -12.00
C PRO A 142 -16.74 -2.03 -11.29
N ASP A 143 -16.55 -0.85 -10.70
CA ASP A 143 -17.63 -0.08 -10.11
C ASP A 143 -18.04 1.08 -11.05
N PRO A 144 -19.26 1.07 -11.62
CA PRO A 144 -19.74 2.15 -12.47
C PRO A 144 -19.76 3.54 -11.81
N ALA A 145 -19.92 3.61 -10.48
CA ALA A 145 -19.87 4.86 -9.72
C ALA A 145 -18.43 5.32 -9.44
N ARG A 146 -17.45 4.41 -9.57
CA ARG A 146 -16.02 4.67 -9.32
C ARG A 146 -15.17 4.07 -10.45
N PRO A 147 -15.33 4.55 -11.70
CA PRO A 147 -14.74 3.92 -12.88
C PRO A 147 -13.20 3.96 -12.92
N ALA A 148 -12.58 4.82 -12.11
CA ALA A 148 -11.13 4.89 -11.97
C ALA A 148 -10.55 3.77 -11.08
N TYR A 149 -11.39 3.01 -10.36
CA TYR A 149 -10.92 1.97 -9.44
C TYR A 149 -10.75 0.67 -10.22
N LEU A 150 -9.56 0.10 -10.14
CA LEU A 150 -9.23 -1.15 -10.82
C LEU A 150 -9.77 -2.34 -10.00
N PRO A 151 -10.48 -3.31 -10.60
CA PRO A 151 -10.81 -4.55 -9.88
C PRO A 151 -9.52 -5.31 -9.57
N GLU A 152 -9.42 -5.91 -8.38
CA GLU A 152 -8.21 -6.61 -7.93
C GLU A 152 -8.44 -8.08 -7.62
N GLY A 153 -9.68 -8.53 -7.59
CA GLY A 153 -10.05 -9.89 -7.18
C GLY A 153 -9.36 -10.99 -8.01
N TYR A 154 -9.14 -10.72 -9.30
CA TYR A 154 -8.44 -11.65 -10.20
C TYR A 154 -6.96 -11.88 -9.83
N VAL A 155 -6.33 -10.96 -9.10
CA VAL A 155 -4.96 -11.12 -8.58
C VAL A 155 -4.92 -12.11 -7.41
N ASN A 156 -5.99 -12.14 -6.60
CA ASN A 156 -6.14 -13.01 -5.44
C ASN A 156 -4.95 -12.98 -4.45
N ASP A 157 -4.27 -11.84 -4.33
CA ASP A 157 -3.22 -11.59 -3.34
C ASP A 157 -3.42 -10.21 -2.69
N PRO A 158 -4.21 -10.12 -1.61
CA PRO A 158 -4.61 -8.83 -1.06
C PRO A 158 -3.46 -7.96 -0.55
N ARG A 159 -2.32 -8.58 -0.18
CA ARG A 159 -1.14 -7.83 0.25
C ARG A 159 -0.38 -7.20 -0.90
N MET A 160 -0.61 -7.65 -2.13
CA MET A 160 0.04 -7.09 -3.31
C MET A 160 -0.80 -6.03 -4.02
N VAL A 161 -2.03 -5.78 -3.53
CA VAL A 161 -2.95 -4.79 -4.10
C VAL A 161 -3.52 -3.86 -3.02
N ILE A 162 -2.68 -3.48 -2.06
CA ILE A 162 -3.05 -2.65 -0.91
C ILE A 162 -3.49 -1.26 -1.41
N PRO A 163 -4.70 -0.81 -1.04
CA PRO A 163 -5.20 0.50 -1.43
C PRO A 163 -4.50 1.62 -0.65
N ARG A 164 -4.50 2.82 -1.22
CA ARG A 164 -4.00 4.03 -0.55
C ARG A 164 -4.82 5.25 -0.95
N TYR A 165 -4.83 6.26 -0.09
CA TYR A 165 -5.56 7.50 -0.31
C TYR A 165 -4.61 8.64 -0.69
N TRP A 166 -5.03 9.46 -1.64
CA TRP A 166 -4.41 10.75 -1.89
C TRP A 166 -4.82 11.77 -0.83
N PRO A 167 -3.99 12.80 -0.53
CA PRO A 167 -4.28 13.78 0.52
C PRO A 167 -5.66 14.43 0.41
N TYR A 168 -6.10 14.76 -0.81
CA TYR A 168 -7.42 15.37 -1.06
C TYR A 168 -8.60 14.44 -0.79
N GLN A 169 -8.38 13.12 -0.72
CA GLN A 169 -9.41 12.11 -0.45
C GLN A 169 -9.48 11.73 1.02
N VAL A 170 -8.41 11.96 1.80
CA VAL A 170 -8.29 11.49 3.18
C VAL A 170 -9.44 12.02 4.05
N GLN A 171 -9.76 13.32 3.98
CA GLN A 171 -10.79 13.90 4.85
C GLN A 171 -12.17 13.26 4.62
N ALA A 172 -12.61 13.13 3.37
CA ALA A 172 -13.90 12.53 3.05
C ALA A 172 -13.97 11.07 3.46
N ASN A 173 -12.90 10.30 3.22
CA ASN A 173 -12.87 8.88 3.55
C ASN A 173 -12.75 8.62 5.05
N LEU A 174 -12.04 9.47 5.81
CA LEU A 174 -12.03 9.40 7.27
C LEU A 174 -13.43 9.61 7.86
N ASP A 175 -14.21 10.54 7.30
CA ASP A 175 -15.59 10.76 7.73
C ASP A 175 -16.47 9.54 7.42
N THR A 176 -16.33 8.96 6.23
CA THR A 176 -17.00 7.71 5.85
C THR A 176 -16.67 6.57 6.82
N VAL A 177 -15.39 6.34 7.13
CA VAL A 177 -14.97 5.29 8.08
C VAL A 177 -15.53 5.54 9.47
N ARG A 178 -15.50 6.80 9.95
CA ARG A 178 -16.10 7.18 11.23
C ARG A 178 -17.60 6.85 11.26
N ASN A 179 -18.33 7.14 10.18
CA ASN A 179 -19.76 6.89 10.10
C ASN A 179 -20.08 5.39 10.04
N ILE A 180 -19.31 4.61 9.27
CA ILE A 180 -19.38 3.13 9.27
C ILE A 180 -19.18 2.57 10.68
N GLY A 181 -18.19 3.08 11.42
CA GLY A 181 -17.95 2.66 12.81
C GLY A 181 -19.13 2.95 13.75
N LYS A 182 -19.77 4.12 13.60
CA LYS A 182 -20.98 4.48 14.35
C LYS A 182 -22.16 3.57 14.01
N GLU A 183 -22.36 3.29 12.72
CA GLU A 183 -23.42 2.40 12.24
C GLU A 183 -23.21 0.97 12.74
N ALA A 184 -21.98 0.46 12.69
CA ALA A 184 -21.64 -0.86 13.21
C ALA A 184 -21.87 -0.96 14.73
N ALA A 185 -21.49 0.06 15.50
CA ALA A 185 -21.75 0.10 16.94
C ALA A 185 -23.26 0.15 17.25
N ALA A 186 -24.03 0.95 16.50
CA ALA A 186 -25.48 1.01 16.66
C ALA A 186 -26.16 -0.31 16.32
N TYR A 187 -25.72 -0.98 15.24
CA TYR A 187 -26.21 -2.30 14.86
C TYR A 187 -25.90 -3.35 15.94
N ALA A 188 -24.68 -3.38 16.47
CA ALA A 188 -24.29 -4.30 17.53
C ALA A 188 -25.17 -4.11 18.79
N GLU A 189 -25.43 -2.87 19.20
CA GLU A 189 -26.28 -2.60 20.37
C GLU A 189 -27.74 -3.01 20.12
N GLN A 190 -28.28 -2.77 18.92
CA GLN A 190 -29.65 -3.16 18.56
C GLN A 190 -29.85 -4.68 18.52
N ASN A 191 -28.82 -5.43 18.10
CA ASN A 191 -28.90 -6.89 17.96
C ASN A 191 -28.40 -7.65 19.20
N LYS A 192 -27.80 -6.94 20.16
CA LYS A 192 -27.17 -7.52 21.36
C LYS A 192 -28.05 -8.54 22.09
N ALA A 193 -29.32 -8.20 22.34
CA ALA A 193 -30.22 -9.10 23.06
C ALA A 193 -30.46 -10.41 22.31
N THR A 194 -30.68 -10.32 20.99
CA THR A 194 -30.89 -11.48 20.10
C THR A 194 -29.62 -12.33 19.99
N GLU A 195 -28.45 -11.70 19.86
CA GLU A 195 -27.17 -12.42 19.76
C GLU A 195 -26.81 -13.12 21.08
N LEU A 196 -27.09 -12.51 22.23
CA LEU A 196 -26.92 -13.14 23.54
C LEU A 196 -27.88 -14.32 23.74
N GLU A 197 -29.15 -14.17 23.36
CA GLU A 197 -30.11 -15.28 23.40
C GLU A 197 -29.67 -16.43 22.48
N TYR A 198 -29.21 -16.12 21.25
CA TYR A 198 -28.66 -17.12 20.34
C TYR A 198 -27.45 -17.84 20.96
N TYR A 199 -26.54 -17.09 21.60
CA TYR A 199 -25.39 -17.69 22.27
C TYR A 199 -25.85 -18.65 23.38
N ASP A 200 -26.78 -18.24 24.24
CA ASP A 200 -27.26 -19.05 25.35
C ASP A 200 -27.92 -20.35 24.89
N ILE A 201 -28.71 -20.30 23.81
CA ILE A 201 -29.43 -21.45 23.28
C ILE A 201 -28.51 -22.39 22.48
N VAL A 202 -27.64 -21.82 21.63
CA VAL A 202 -26.92 -22.58 20.60
C VAL A 202 -25.45 -22.82 20.97
N CYS A 203 -24.77 -21.80 21.48
CA CYS A 203 -23.31 -21.83 21.68
C CYS A 203 -22.90 -22.31 23.08
N ALA A 204 -23.62 -21.87 24.12
CA ALA A 204 -23.26 -22.12 25.52
C ALA A 204 -23.13 -23.60 25.90
N PRO A 205 -23.93 -24.55 25.36
CA PRO A 205 -23.76 -25.98 25.66
C PRO A 205 -22.39 -26.56 25.25
N VAL A 206 -21.71 -25.95 24.28
CA VAL A 206 -20.42 -26.42 23.76
C VAL A 206 -19.27 -25.53 24.21
N LEU A 207 -19.46 -24.21 24.25
CA LEU A 207 -18.41 -23.23 24.52
C LEU A 207 -18.37 -22.75 25.97
N GLY A 208 -19.38 -23.08 26.78
CA GLY A 208 -19.54 -22.57 28.14
C GLY A 208 -20.34 -21.26 28.21
N GLN A 209 -20.62 -20.78 29.42
CA GLN A 209 -21.33 -19.51 29.63
C GLN A 209 -20.39 -18.32 29.33
N LEU A 210 -20.95 -17.21 28.84
CA LEU A 210 -20.19 -15.97 28.70
C LEU A 210 -19.81 -15.42 30.10
N PRO A 211 -18.64 -14.75 30.24
CA PRO A 211 -18.19 -14.15 31.50
C PRO A 211 -19.08 -13.02 32.02
#